data_AF-A0A6J4TRY8-F1
#
_entry.id   AF-A0A6J4TRY8-F1
#
_cell.length_a   1.000
_cell.length_b   1.000
_cell.length_c   1.000
_cell.angle_alpha   90.00
_cell.angle_beta   90.00
_cell.angle_gamma   90.00
#
_symmetry.space_group_name_H-M   'P 1'
#
loop_
_entity.id
_entity.type
_entity.pdbx_description
1 polymer ?
#
loop_
_entity_poly.entity_id
_entity_poly.type
_entity_poly.pdbx_seq_one_letter_code
_entity_poly.pdbx_strand_id
1 'polypeptide(L)'
;MTSHDAIPGILDQLSAIFDESAANLRRALIAYVREGARPDPDARASGAFAYPELRIAYDPDLPPPVPARAFARLNQPGLYTASIARPALFREYLSAQLVHLLRDYQVEISVGRSASEVPYPYVLDGSEDLQLNGVASAELGRWFPTTELVHIGDEIADGMWDFAQHSARPLALFDAPRTDFSLARLRHYTGTPPAHFQRFILFTNYVRYVDEFVRFAADALRRPDTRYQGLSVPGSRYARGMLENVEA
;
A
#
# COMPACT_ATOMS: atom_id res chain seq x y z
N MET A 1 21.21 -15.67 -5.73
CA MET A 1 21.12 -14.93 -4.44
C MET A 1 21.18 -13.42 -4.67
N THR A 2 20.24 -12.68 -4.09
CA THR A 2 20.14 -11.22 -4.24
C THR A 2 21.06 -10.50 -3.24
N SER A 3 21.68 -9.38 -3.62
CA SER A 3 22.52 -8.54 -2.72
C SER A 3 21.70 -7.42 -2.08
N HIS A 4 22.15 -6.90 -0.93
CA HIS A 4 21.56 -5.72 -0.27
C HIS A 4 21.51 -4.49 -1.19
N ASP A 5 22.53 -4.32 -2.04
CA ASP A 5 22.62 -3.18 -2.96
C ASP A 5 21.53 -3.21 -4.04
N ALA A 6 20.86 -4.35 -4.24
CA ALA A 6 19.75 -4.48 -5.19
C ALA A 6 18.41 -3.95 -4.62
N ILE A 7 18.30 -3.72 -3.31
CA ILE A 7 17.03 -3.32 -2.67
C ILE A 7 16.43 -2.05 -3.30
N PRO A 8 17.18 -0.95 -3.52
CA PRO A 8 16.61 0.24 -4.17
C PRO A 8 16.00 -0.06 -5.53
N GLY A 9 16.70 -0.84 -6.37
CA GLY A 9 16.21 -1.22 -7.71
C GLY A 9 14.96 -2.10 -7.66
N ILE A 10 14.85 -3.01 -6.69
CA ILE A 10 13.64 -3.81 -6.45
C ILE A 10 12.45 -2.91 -6.10
N LEU A 11 12.65 -1.93 -5.20
CA LEU A 11 11.59 -1.00 -4.80
C LEU A 11 11.19 -0.05 -5.94
N ASP A 12 12.14 0.34 -6.78
CA ASP A 12 11.89 1.12 -7.98
C ASP A 12 11.09 0.32 -9.00
N GLN A 13 11.39 -0.96 -9.19
CA GLN A 13 10.62 -1.83 -10.08
C GLN A 13 9.18 -2.04 -9.59
N LEU A 14 8.97 -2.24 -8.28
CA LEU A 14 7.62 -2.29 -7.70
C LEU A 14 6.85 -0.99 -7.99
N SER A 15 7.49 0.16 -7.76
CA SER A 15 6.88 1.48 -8.00
C SER A 15 6.56 1.69 -9.47
N ALA A 16 7.49 1.34 -10.37
CA ALA A 16 7.32 1.49 -11.82
C ALA A 16 6.15 0.67 -12.35
N ILE A 17 6.02 -0.60 -11.93
CA ILE A 17 4.88 -1.44 -12.33
C ILE A 17 3.56 -0.87 -11.81
N PHE A 18 3.53 -0.39 -10.55
CA PHE A 18 2.33 0.22 -9.98
C PHE A 18 1.92 1.48 -10.75
N ASP A 19 2.87 2.38 -11.01
CA ASP A 19 2.63 3.64 -11.71
C ASP A 19 2.22 3.40 -13.16
N GLU A 20 2.84 2.42 -13.84
CA GLU A 20 2.48 2.00 -15.18
C GLU A 20 1.03 1.46 -15.22
N SER A 21 0.67 0.57 -14.29
CA SER A 21 -0.68 0.02 -14.20
C SER A 21 -1.73 1.10 -13.92
N ALA A 22 -1.44 2.03 -13.03
CA ALA A 22 -2.32 3.16 -12.75
C ALA A 22 -2.47 4.09 -13.98
N ALA A 23 -1.38 4.35 -14.70
CA ALA A 23 -1.40 5.16 -15.92
C ALA A 23 -2.16 4.46 -17.07
N ASN A 24 -1.94 3.15 -17.26
CA ASN A 24 -2.70 2.32 -18.20
C ASN A 24 -4.20 2.41 -17.92
N LEU A 25 -4.59 2.24 -16.65
CA LEU A 25 -5.99 2.26 -16.24
C LEU A 25 -6.62 3.64 -16.46
N ARG A 26 -5.92 4.74 -16.12
CA ARG A 26 -6.38 6.11 -16.41
C ARG A 26 -6.57 6.37 -17.90
N ARG A 27 -5.61 5.96 -18.74
CA ARG A 27 -5.72 6.09 -20.20
C ARG A 27 -6.93 5.33 -20.74
N ALA A 28 -7.13 4.09 -20.28
CA ALA A 28 -8.25 3.27 -20.69
C ALA A 28 -9.60 3.85 -20.24
N LEU A 29 -9.68 4.40 -19.02
CA LEU A 29 -10.87 5.12 -18.54
C LEU A 29 -11.19 6.35 -19.40
N ILE A 30 -10.19 7.17 -19.73
CA ILE A 30 -10.37 8.35 -20.59
C ILE A 30 -10.83 7.94 -21.99
N ALA A 31 -10.21 6.93 -22.60
CA ALA A 31 -10.60 6.42 -23.91
C ALA A 31 -12.04 5.86 -23.90
N TYR A 32 -12.43 5.16 -22.84
CA TYR A 32 -13.80 4.69 -22.68
C TYR A 32 -14.80 5.84 -22.57
N VAL A 33 -14.54 6.83 -21.72
CA VAL A 33 -15.44 7.97 -21.50
C VAL A 33 -15.58 8.84 -22.74
N ARG A 34 -14.50 9.05 -23.51
CA ARG A 34 -14.49 9.92 -24.69
C ARG A 34 -14.97 9.23 -25.97
N GLU A 35 -14.58 7.97 -26.17
CA GLU A 35 -14.70 7.27 -27.46
C GLU A 35 -15.51 5.98 -27.36
N GLY A 36 -15.91 5.55 -26.15
CA GLY A 36 -16.54 4.25 -25.93
C GLY A 36 -15.59 3.05 -26.10
N ALA A 37 -14.28 3.31 -26.21
CA ALA A 37 -13.26 2.30 -26.43
C ALA A 37 -13.08 1.42 -25.18
N ARG A 38 -13.26 0.11 -25.34
CA ARG A 38 -13.09 -0.85 -24.25
C ARG A 38 -11.62 -1.22 -24.06
N PRO A 39 -11.19 -1.56 -22.84
CA PRO A 39 -9.86 -2.11 -22.62
C PRO A 39 -9.61 -3.36 -23.46
N ASP A 40 -8.42 -3.46 -24.04
CA ASP A 40 -7.97 -4.66 -24.74
C ASP A 40 -7.90 -5.86 -23.77
N PRO A 41 -8.64 -6.96 -24.02
CA PRO A 41 -8.62 -8.15 -23.19
C PRO A 41 -7.23 -8.78 -23.05
N ASP A 42 -6.41 -8.79 -24.10
CA ASP A 42 -5.09 -9.43 -24.08
C ASP A 42 -4.11 -8.60 -23.24
N ALA A 43 -4.15 -7.28 -23.40
CA ALA A 43 -3.39 -6.37 -22.54
C ALA A 43 -3.76 -6.55 -21.06
N ARG A 44 -5.06 -6.65 -20.73
CA ARG A 44 -5.51 -6.92 -19.36
C ARG A 44 -5.03 -8.27 -18.84
N ALA A 45 -5.17 -9.33 -19.63
CA ALA A 45 -4.69 -10.67 -19.27
C ALA A 45 -3.17 -10.71 -19.04
N SER A 46 -2.40 -9.89 -19.75
CA SER A 46 -0.95 -9.70 -19.51
C SER A 46 -0.61 -8.85 -18.28
N GLY A 47 -1.62 -8.37 -17.55
CA GLY A 47 -1.48 -7.62 -16.32
C GLY A 47 -1.35 -6.10 -16.52
N ALA A 48 -1.89 -5.53 -17.60
CA ALA A 48 -1.82 -4.09 -17.86
C ALA A 48 -2.35 -3.22 -16.70
N PHE A 49 -3.27 -3.75 -15.88
CA PHE A 49 -3.81 -3.08 -14.69
C PHE A 49 -3.39 -3.77 -13.38
N ALA A 50 -2.49 -4.74 -13.41
CA ALA A 50 -2.11 -5.53 -12.24
C ALA A 50 -1.34 -4.71 -11.19
N TYR A 51 -1.56 -5.00 -9.91
CA TYR A 51 -0.60 -4.60 -8.88
C TYR A 51 0.75 -5.28 -9.11
N PRO A 52 1.87 -4.65 -8.70
CA PRO A 52 3.15 -5.33 -8.63
C PRO A 52 3.12 -6.47 -7.60
N GLU A 53 3.93 -7.49 -7.84
CA GLU A 53 4.10 -8.64 -6.95
C GLU A 53 5.56 -8.76 -6.54
N LEU A 54 5.81 -8.80 -5.23
CA LEU A 54 7.10 -9.12 -4.64
C LEU A 54 7.17 -10.63 -4.38
N ARG A 55 8.25 -11.27 -4.84
CA ARG A 55 8.47 -12.71 -4.71
C ARG A 55 9.81 -12.96 -4.03
N ILE A 56 9.81 -13.83 -3.03
CA ILE A 56 11.01 -14.26 -2.30
C ILE A 56 11.08 -15.79 -2.34
N ALA A 57 12.02 -16.31 -3.12
CA ALA A 57 12.35 -17.73 -3.11
C ALA A 57 13.38 -18.00 -2.01
N TYR A 58 13.08 -18.99 -1.17
CA TYR A 58 13.94 -19.42 -0.08
C TYR A 58 14.10 -20.93 -0.11
N ASP A 59 15.30 -21.40 -0.44
CA ASP A 59 15.62 -22.83 -0.51
C ASP A 59 17.03 -23.05 0.08
N PRO A 60 17.14 -23.13 1.42
CA PRO A 60 18.43 -23.19 2.09
C PRO A 60 19.01 -24.61 2.08
N ASP A 61 20.30 -24.75 1.81
CA ASP A 61 21.03 -26.02 1.98
C ASP A 61 21.25 -26.39 3.45
N LEU A 62 21.19 -25.41 4.33
CA LEU A 62 21.46 -25.53 5.77
C LEU A 62 20.18 -25.31 6.58
N PRO A 63 20.13 -25.78 7.85
CA PRO A 63 19.03 -25.48 8.74
C PRO A 63 18.75 -23.96 8.80
N PRO A 64 17.48 -23.54 8.72
CA PRO A 64 17.12 -22.13 8.78
C PRO A 64 17.67 -21.44 10.02
N PRO A 65 18.23 -20.23 9.91
CA PRO A 65 18.64 -19.47 11.07
C PRO A 65 17.41 -19.07 11.89
N VAL A 66 17.65 -18.85 13.20
CA VAL A 66 16.61 -18.43 14.15
C VAL A 66 16.96 -17.05 14.70
N PRO A 67 16.65 -15.96 13.95
CA PRO A 67 16.87 -14.61 14.46
C PRO A 67 16.03 -14.35 15.72
N ALA A 68 16.57 -13.58 16.66
CA ALA A 68 15.88 -13.21 17.91
C ALA A 68 14.68 -12.26 17.70
N ARG A 69 14.55 -11.63 16.52
CA ARG A 69 13.43 -10.73 16.20
C ARG A 69 12.13 -11.49 16.00
N ALA A 70 11.00 -10.85 16.28
CA ALA A 70 9.68 -11.44 16.10
C ALA A 70 9.16 -11.43 14.64
N PHE A 71 9.75 -10.62 13.76
CA PHE A 71 9.31 -10.39 12.37
C PHE A 71 10.41 -10.68 11.35
N ALA A 72 10.11 -10.58 10.05
CA ALA A 72 11.03 -10.89 8.95
C ALA A 72 11.73 -12.25 9.14
N ARG A 73 10.92 -13.29 9.33
CA ARG A 73 11.36 -14.68 9.52
C ARG A 73 10.74 -15.57 8.45
N LEU A 74 11.54 -16.50 7.92
CA LEU A 74 11.09 -17.52 6.99
C LEU A 74 11.16 -18.88 7.70
N ASN A 75 9.99 -19.48 7.93
CA ASN A 75 9.88 -20.69 8.75
C ASN A 75 10.12 -21.97 7.95
N GLN A 76 9.78 -21.96 6.67
CA GLN A 76 9.88 -23.12 5.79
C GLN A 76 10.46 -22.71 4.43
N PRO A 77 11.19 -23.61 3.74
CA PRO A 77 11.54 -23.41 2.35
C PRO A 77 10.30 -23.20 1.47
N GLY A 78 10.49 -22.51 0.36
CA GLY A 78 9.47 -22.29 -0.66
C GLY A 78 9.46 -20.85 -1.19
N LEU A 79 8.44 -20.59 -2.01
CA LEU A 79 8.18 -19.29 -2.60
C LEU A 79 7.20 -18.50 -1.72
N TYR A 80 7.61 -17.30 -1.32
CA TYR A 80 6.77 -16.34 -0.60
C TYR A 80 6.38 -15.21 -1.56
N THR A 81 5.10 -14.86 -1.64
CA THR A 81 4.62 -13.79 -2.51
C THR A 81 3.70 -12.82 -1.78
N ALA A 82 3.70 -11.57 -2.24
CA ALA A 82 2.69 -10.58 -1.87
C ALA A 82 2.50 -9.58 -3.02
N SER A 83 1.25 -9.29 -3.37
CA SER A 83 0.94 -8.11 -4.19
C SER A 83 1.12 -6.86 -3.33
N ILE A 84 1.68 -5.79 -3.91
CA ILE A 84 2.06 -4.57 -3.17
C ILE A 84 1.25 -3.37 -3.69
N ALA A 85 0.46 -2.75 -2.81
CA ALA A 85 -0.17 -1.45 -3.08
C ALA A 85 0.74 -0.31 -2.65
N ARG A 86 0.69 0.82 -3.37
CA ARG A 86 1.41 2.07 -3.05
C ARG A 86 2.88 1.87 -2.63
N PRO A 87 3.74 1.25 -3.47
CA PRO A 87 5.12 0.93 -3.08
C PRO A 87 5.92 2.13 -2.57
N ALA A 88 5.68 3.32 -3.14
CA ALA A 88 6.31 4.56 -2.69
C ALA A 88 5.93 4.94 -1.24
N LEU A 89 4.67 4.75 -0.83
CA LEU A 89 4.20 5.02 0.54
C LEU A 89 4.87 4.06 1.54
N PHE A 90 5.02 2.79 1.16
CA PHE A 90 5.60 1.76 2.02
C PHE A 90 7.10 1.54 1.81
N ARG A 91 7.79 2.43 1.08
CA ARG A 91 9.19 2.23 0.66
C ARG A 91 10.13 1.95 1.82
N GLU A 92 10.03 2.74 2.90
CA GLU A 92 10.84 2.54 4.11
C GLU A 92 10.55 1.20 4.79
N TYR A 93 9.27 0.82 4.91
CA TYR A 93 8.85 -0.43 5.51
C TYR A 93 9.39 -1.63 4.71
N LEU A 94 9.16 -1.63 3.38
CA LEU A 94 9.62 -2.69 2.49
C LEU A 94 11.14 -2.80 2.50
N SER A 95 11.86 -1.67 2.42
CA SER A 95 13.32 -1.64 2.51
C SER A 95 13.81 -2.29 3.80
N ALA A 96 13.27 -1.91 4.96
CA ALA A 96 13.66 -2.47 6.25
C ALA A 96 13.40 -3.98 6.34
N GLN A 97 12.25 -4.46 5.84
CA GLN A 97 11.95 -5.90 5.82
C GLN A 97 12.94 -6.66 4.92
N LEU A 98 13.21 -6.15 3.71
CA LEU A 98 14.12 -6.79 2.76
C LEU A 98 15.56 -6.83 3.28
N VAL A 99 16.03 -5.77 3.95
CA VAL A 99 17.34 -5.75 4.62
C VAL A 99 17.43 -6.89 5.65
N HIS A 100 16.40 -7.06 6.49
CA HIS A 100 16.40 -8.15 7.47
C HIS A 100 16.37 -9.53 6.81
N LEU A 101 15.59 -9.72 5.75
CA LEU A 101 15.52 -11.01 5.06
C LEU A 101 16.85 -11.35 4.39
N LEU A 102 17.45 -10.42 3.65
CA LEU A 102 18.72 -10.64 2.94
C LEU A 102 19.92 -10.78 3.88
N ARG A 103 19.88 -10.18 5.08
CA ARG A 103 20.94 -10.35 6.07
C ARG A 103 20.96 -11.77 6.62
N ASP A 104 19.79 -12.31 6.91
CA ASP A 104 19.67 -13.54 7.69
C ASP A 104 19.40 -14.78 6.85
N TYR A 105 18.84 -14.63 5.65
CA TYR A 105 18.45 -15.76 4.80
C TYR A 105 19.09 -15.63 3.40
N GLN A 106 19.52 -16.77 2.86
CA GLN A 106 19.94 -16.88 1.47
C GLN A 106 18.69 -16.92 0.57
N VAL A 107 18.22 -15.74 0.15
CA VAL A 107 16.99 -15.60 -0.64
C VAL A 107 17.26 -15.03 -2.02
N GLU A 108 16.36 -15.35 -2.93
CA GLU A 108 16.27 -14.72 -4.24
C GLU A 108 15.00 -13.89 -4.32
N ILE A 109 15.18 -12.59 -4.57
CA ILE A 109 14.08 -11.65 -4.67
C ILE A 109 13.84 -11.33 -6.14
N SER A 110 12.58 -11.41 -6.57
CA SER A 110 12.13 -10.98 -7.89
C SER A 110 10.84 -10.19 -7.80
N VAL A 111 10.56 -9.41 -8.84
CA VAL A 111 9.36 -8.59 -8.96
C VAL A 111 8.63 -8.94 -10.25
N GLY A 112 7.32 -9.06 -10.17
CA GLY A 112 6.44 -9.34 -11.32
C GLY A 112 5.13 -8.57 -11.25
N ARG A 113 4.19 -8.94 -12.12
CA ARG A 113 2.79 -8.50 -12.06
C ARG A 113 1.98 -9.56 -11.32
N SER A 114 1.12 -9.13 -10.40
CA SER A 114 0.22 -10.02 -9.66
C SER A 114 -0.99 -10.42 -10.51
N ALA A 115 -1.78 -11.38 -10.03
CA ALA A 115 -3.06 -11.74 -10.63
C ALA A 115 -4.19 -10.73 -10.32
N SER A 116 -3.96 -9.76 -9.42
CA SER A 116 -4.96 -8.81 -8.96
C SER A 116 -4.82 -7.48 -9.68
N GLU A 117 -5.90 -6.99 -10.28
CA GLU A 117 -5.95 -5.68 -10.94
C GLU A 117 -6.22 -4.56 -9.91
N VAL A 118 -5.67 -3.37 -10.15
CA VAL A 118 -5.95 -2.15 -9.38
C VAL A 118 -7.39 -1.70 -9.67
N PRO A 119 -8.27 -1.59 -8.67
CA PRO A 119 -9.61 -1.05 -8.86
C PRO A 119 -9.60 0.38 -9.39
N TYR A 120 -10.44 0.66 -10.38
CA TYR A 120 -10.53 1.97 -11.01
C TYR A 120 -10.80 3.12 -10.02
N PRO A 121 -11.57 2.97 -8.92
CA PRO A 121 -11.78 4.07 -7.99
C PRO A 121 -10.49 4.63 -7.39
N TYR A 122 -9.47 3.78 -7.21
CA TYR A 122 -8.21 4.18 -6.55
C TYR A 122 -7.23 4.94 -7.45
N VAL A 123 -7.49 4.99 -8.77
CA VAL A 123 -6.70 5.79 -9.71
C VAL A 123 -7.35 7.12 -10.07
N LEU A 124 -8.63 7.30 -9.72
CA LEU A 124 -9.42 8.52 -9.93
C LEU A 124 -9.18 9.60 -8.86
N ASP A 125 -8.90 9.18 -7.62
CA ASP A 125 -8.62 10.06 -6.48
C ASP A 125 -7.30 10.84 -6.68
N GLY A 126 -7.39 11.94 -7.43
CA GLY A 126 -6.25 12.83 -7.73
C GLY A 126 -6.38 13.60 -9.04
N SER A 127 -7.34 13.24 -9.90
CA SER A 127 -7.63 13.98 -11.12
C SER A 127 -8.96 14.70 -10.97
N GLU A 128 -8.94 16.02 -10.76
CA GLU A 128 -10.08 16.91 -11.06
C GLU A 128 -10.54 16.74 -12.52
N ASP A 129 -9.69 16.15 -13.38
CA ASP A 129 -9.90 15.94 -14.82
C ASP A 129 -10.88 14.81 -15.20
N LEU A 130 -11.24 13.91 -14.28
CA LEU A 130 -12.28 12.90 -14.53
C LEU A 130 -13.58 13.30 -13.85
N GLN A 131 -14.12 14.44 -14.30
CA GLN A 131 -15.57 14.61 -14.26
C GLN A 131 -16.17 13.51 -15.13
N LEU A 132 -16.57 12.40 -14.51
CA LEU A 132 -17.35 11.31 -15.09
C LEU A 132 -18.75 11.84 -15.43
N ASN A 133 -18.82 12.86 -16.30
CA ASN A 133 -20.03 13.58 -16.69
C ASN A 133 -20.96 12.62 -17.43
N GLY A 134 -21.71 11.83 -16.67
CA GLY A 134 -22.82 11.00 -17.15
C GLY A 134 -22.60 9.50 -17.22
N VAL A 135 -21.37 8.96 -17.05
CA VAL A 135 -21.16 7.50 -17.07
C VAL A 135 -21.47 6.91 -15.70
N ALA A 136 -22.48 6.04 -15.64
CA ALA A 136 -22.86 5.38 -14.40
C ALA A 136 -21.74 4.47 -13.89
N SER A 137 -21.47 4.47 -12.58
CA SER A 137 -20.48 3.56 -11.97
C SER A 137 -20.77 2.08 -12.27
N ALA A 138 -22.05 1.73 -12.46
CA ALA A 138 -22.49 0.40 -12.86
C ALA A 138 -22.04 0.03 -14.29
N GLU A 139 -21.83 1.00 -15.17
CA GLU A 139 -21.30 0.78 -16.52
C GLU A 139 -19.78 0.59 -16.48
N LEU A 140 -19.07 1.43 -15.74
CA LEU A 140 -17.62 1.28 -15.55
C LEU A 140 -17.27 -0.06 -14.92
N GLY A 141 -18.03 -0.50 -13.92
CA GLY A 141 -17.80 -1.79 -13.26
C GLY A 141 -17.98 -3.03 -14.16
N ARG A 142 -18.59 -2.89 -15.35
CA ARG A 142 -18.67 -3.99 -16.32
C ARG A 142 -17.35 -4.22 -17.07
N TRP A 143 -16.58 -3.15 -17.27
CA TRP A 143 -15.41 -3.17 -18.15
C TRP A 143 -14.10 -2.94 -17.41
N PHE A 144 -14.15 -2.33 -16.23
CA PHE A 144 -12.99 -1.97 -15.44
C PHE A 144 -12.97 -2.67 -14.08
N PRO A 145 -11.79 -2.90 -13.48
CA PRO A 145 -11.67 -3.58 -12.21
C PRO A 145 -12.36 -2.80 -11.09
N THR A 146 -13.19 -3.49 -10.31
CA THR A 146 -13.92 -2.94 -9.16
C THR A 146 -13.37 -3.47 -7.85
N THR A 147 -13.74 -2.79 -6.76
CA THR A 147 -13.48 -3.27 -5.41
C THR A 147 -14.51 -4.35 -5.06
N GLU A 148 -14.15 -5.61 -5.27
CA GLU A 148 -14.98 -6.76 -4.89
C GLU A 148 -14.67 -7.19 -3.45
N LEU A 149 -15.59 -6.94 -2.52
CA LEU A 149 -15.39 -7.21 -1.10
C LEU A 149 -15.12 -8.69 -0.79
N VAL A 150 -15.67 -9.60 -1.59
CA VAL A 150 -15.42 -11.05 -1.47
C VAL A 150 -13.96 -11.43 -1.75
N HIS A 151 -13.21 -10.56 -2.44
CA HIS A 151 -11.79 -10.75 -2.74
C HIS A 151 -10.88 -9.92 -1.84
N ILE A 152 -11.44 -9.28 -0.81
CA ILE A 152 -10.68 -8.51 0.20
C ILE A 152 -10.76 -9.28 1.51
N GLY A 153 -9.74 -10.10 1.75
CA GLY A 153 -9.66 -10.99 2.90
C GLY A 153 -8.63 -10.59 3.97
N ASP A 154 -8.78 -11.10 5.19
CA ASP A 154 -7.83 -11.07 6.31
C ASP A 154 -7.31 -12.45 6.69
N GLU A 155 -7.49 -13.47 5.85
CA GLU A 155 -7.25 -14.87 6.22
C GLU A 155 -5.83 -15.09 6.73
N ILE A 156 -4.84 -14.37 6.19
CA ILE A 156 -3.45 -14.43 6.66
C ILE A 156 -3.33 -13.82 8.07
N ALA A 157 -3.93 -12.66 8.31
CA ALA A 157 -3.91 -11.97 9.60
C ALA A 157 -4.70 -12.72 10.68
N ASP A 158 -5.79 -13.39 10.29
CA ASP A 158 -6.64 -14.21 11.16
C ASP A 158 -6.06 -15.61 11.42
N GLY A 159 -4.97 -15.98 10.73
CA GLY A 159 -4.33 -17.30 10.85
C GLY A 159 -5.12 -18.43 10.18
N MET A 160 -6.01 -18.10 9.26
CA MET A 160 -6.90 -19.00 8.52
C MET A 160 -6.38 -19.36 7.12
N TRP A 161 -5.15 -18.98 6.76
CA TRP A 161 -4.57 -19.26 5.44
C TRP A 161 -4.35 -20.76 5.20
N ASP A 162 -4.98 -21.30 4.14
CA ASP A 162 -4.85 -22.70 3.76
C ASP A 162 -3.68 -22.93 2.79
N PHE A 163 -2.55 -23.40 3.33
CA PHE A 163 -1.36 -23.72 2.53
C PHE A 163 -1.58 -24.84 1.49
N ALA A 164 -2.62 -25.67 1.60
CA ALA A 164 -2.88 -26.73 0.63
C ALA A 164 -3.53 -26.20 -0.67
N GLN A 165 -4.17 -25.03 -0.61
CA GLN A 165 -4.88 -24.43 -1.75
C GLN A 165 -4.02 -23.43 -2.53
N HIS A 166 -2.82 -23.09 -2.03
CA HIS A 166 -1.96 -22.07 -2.62
C HIS A 166 -0.56 -22.61 -2.91
N SER A 167 -0.06 -22.31 -4.11
CA SER A 167 1.29 -22.71 -4.55
C SER A 167 2.41 -21.85 -3.92
N ALA A 168 2.06 -20.69 -3.37
CA ALA A 168 2.98 -19.77 -2.71
C ALA A 168 2.50 -19.46 -1.28
N ARG A 169 3.48 -19.14 -0.43
CA ARG A 169 3.26 -18.72 0.96
C ARG A 169 3.06 -17.21 1.02
N PRO A 170 2.25 -16.70 1.97
CA PRO A 170 2.07 -15.26 2.12
C PRO A 170 3.37 -14.61 2.63
N LEU A 171 3.83 -13.57 1.94
CA LEU A 171 4.99 -12.77 2.36
C LEU A 171 4.61 -11.64 3.33
N ALA A 172 3.37 -11.16 3.25
CA ALA A 172 2.84 -10.08 4.07
C ALA A 172 1.47 -10.47 4.64
N LEU A 173 1.03 -9.75 5.69
CA LEU A 173 -0.26 -9.99 6.33
C LEU A 173 -1.46 -9.57 5.47
N PHE A 174 -1.24 -8.58 4.60
CA PHE A 174 -2.28 -8.01 3.74
C PHE A 174 -1.73 -7.91 2.32
N ASP A 175 -2.59 -8.25 1.36
CA ASP A 175 -2.32 -8.09 -0.06
C ASP A 175 -2.61 -6.65 -0.53
N ALA A 176 -2.35 -6.37 -1.81
CA ALA A 176 -2.55 -5.04 -2.38
C ALA A 176 -4.02 -4.58 -2.36
N PRO A 177 -5.01 -5.36 -2.84
CA PRO A 177 -6.42 -4.97 -2.76
C PRO A 177 -6.89 -4.62 -1.34
N ARG A 178 -6.55 -5.42 -0.32
CA ARG A 178 -6.89 -5.14 1.08
C ARG A 178 -6.22 -3.88 1.59
N THR A 179 -4.95 -3.68 1.22
CA THR A 179 -4.18 -2.49 1.63
C THR A 179 -4.78 -1.22 1.03
N ASP A 180 -5.02 -1.17 -0.28
CA ASP A 180 -5.55 0.02 -0.96
C ASP A 180 -6.99 0.33 -0.48
N PHE A 181 -7.82 -0.69 -0.26
CA PHE A 181 -9.12 -0.53 0.38
C PHE A 181 -9.03 0.12 1.77
N SER A 182 -8.12 -0.39 2.60
CA SER A 182 -7.94 0.13 3.96
C SER A 182 -7.39 1.54 3.95
N LEU A 183 -6.47 1.89 3.05
CA LEU A 183 -5.95 3.25 2.89
C LEU A 183 -7.06 4.24 2.47
N ALA A 184 -7.92 3.85 1.54
CA ALA A 184 -9.07 4.66 1.13
C ALA A 184 -10.05 4.90 2.30
N ARG A 185 -10.35 3.84 3.07
CA ARG A 185 -11.22 3.94 4.26
C ARG A 185 -10.60 4.78 5.37
N LEU A 186 -9.31 4.61 5.60
CA LEU A 186 -8.56 5.38 6.58
C LEU A 186 -8.56 6.87 6.23
N ARG A 187 -8.36 7.23 4.95
CA ARG A 187 -8.54 8.62 4.48
C ARG A 187 -9.96 9.13 4.70
N HIS A 188 -10.97 8.35 4.31
CA HIS A 188 -12.38 8.74 4.43
C HIS A 188 -12.80 8.97 5.89
N TYR A 189 -12.52 8.03 6.78
CA TYR A 189 -12.97 8.12 8.18
C TYR A 189 -12.17 9.10 9.02
N THR A 190 -10.89 9.36 8.68
CA THR A 190 -10.04 10.25 9.47
C THR A 190 -9.87 11.64 8.86
N GLY A 191 -10.35 11.86 7.62
CA GLY A 191 -10.14 13.09 6.88
C GLY A 191 -8.67 13.45 6.66
N THR A 192 -7.75 12.51 6.87
CA THR A 192 -6.30 12.74 6.94
C THR A 192 -5.57 11.89 5.89
N PRO A 193 -4.54 12.41 5.20
CA PRO A 193 -3.73 11.62 4.29
C PRO A 193 -3.08 10.41 5.00
N PRO A 194 -3.15 9.19 4.44
CA PRO A 194 -2.54 8.01 5.07
C PRO A 194 -1.03 8.16 5.34
N ALA A 195 -0.33 8.94 4.50
CA ALA A 195 1.10 9.24 4.66
C ALA A 195 1.45 10.01 5.96
N HIS A 196 0.46 10.61 6.63
CA HIS A 196 0.68 11.33 7.89
C HIS A 196 0.54 10.45 9.13
N PHE A 197 0.09 9.20 8.99
CA PHE A 197 -0.05 8.29 10.12
C PHE A 197 1.31 7.95 10.72
N GLN A 198 1.36 8.00 12.06
CA GLN A 198 2.57 7.70 12.83
C GLN A 198 2.53 6.25 13.34
N ARG A 199 3.68 5.73 13.76
CA ARG A 199 3.81 4.34 14.25
C ARG A 199 3.18 4.10 15.62
N PHE A 200 2.96 5.17 16.40
CA PHE A 200 2.38 5.11 17.74
C PHE A 200 0.97 5.71 17.68
N ILE A 201 -0.04 4.87 17.92
CA ILE A 201 -1.46 5.22 17.78
C ILE A 201 -2.09 5.31 19.17
N LEU A 202 -2.88 6.36 19.38
CA LEU A 202 -3.70 6.55 20.57
C LEU A 202 -5.17 6.59 20.14
N PHE A 203 -5.99 5.74 20.74
CA PHE A 203 -7.44 5.80 20.57
C PHE A 203 -8.07 6.49 21.78
N THR A 204 -9.04 7.35 21.52
CA THR A 204 -9.81 8.05 22.55
C THR A 204 -11.27 7.98 22.16
N ASN A 205 -12.16 7.88 23.15
CA ASN A 205 -13.61 7.84 22.95
C ASN A 205 -14.30 9.14 23.37
N TYR A 206 -13.52 10.20 23.64
CA TYR A 206 -14.05 11.45 24.15
C TYR A 206 -13.29 12.66 23.61
N VAL A 207 -14.03 13.64 23.08
CA VAL A 207 -13.49 14.76 22.30
C VAL A 207 -12.45 15.60 23.05
N ARG A 208 -12.59 15.73 24.39
CA ARG A 208 -11.63 16.51 25.20
C ARG A 208 -10.19 16.02 25.12
N TYR A 209 -9.96 14.73 24.84
CA TYR A 209 -8.60 14.23 24.61
C TYR A 209 -7.99 14.77 23.31
N VAL A 210 -8.81 15.02 22.29
CA VAL A 210 -8.38 15.62 21.03
C VAL A 210 -8.00 17.07 21.25
N ASP A 211 -8.83 17.84 21.97
CA ASP A 211 -8.55 19.26 22.28
C ASP A 211 -7.21 19.41 23.02
N GLU A 212 -6.99 18.61 24.06
CA GLU A 212 -5.74 18.61 24.82
C GLU A 212 -4.55 18.12 23.98
N PHE A 213 -4.75 17.16 23.08
CA PHE A 213 -3.70 16.70 22.17
C PHE A 213 -3.30 17.79 21.17
N VAL A 214 -4.26 18.54 20.61
CA VAL A 214 -3.99 19.65 19.69
C VAL A 214 -3.23 20.76 20.41
N ARG A 215 -3.65 21.14 21.62
CA ARG A 215 -2.93 22.11 22.45
C ARG A 215 -1.51 21.65 22.76
N PHE A 216 -1.34 20.41 23.21
CA PHE A 216 -0.02 19.82 23.44
C PHE A 216 0.84 19.84 22.18
N ALA A 217 0.27 19.48 21.03
CA ALA A 217 1.00 19.45 19.76
C ALA A 217 1.43 20.86 19.32
N ALA A 218 0.57 21.86 19.48
CA ALA A 218 0.90 23.26 19.20
C ALA A 218 2.07 23.74 20.07
N ASP A 219 1.99 23.54 21.39
CA ASP A 219 3.07 23.86 22.33
C ASP A 219 4.35 23.10 22.00
N ALA A 220 4.22 21.81 21.67
CA ALA A 220 5.35 20.98 21.31
C ALA A 220 6.01 21.44 20.01
N LEU A 221 5.27 22.01 19.05
CA LEU A 221 5.79 22.56 17.78
C LEU A 221 6.39 23.96 17.93
N ARG A 222 5.97 24.75 18.93
CA ARG A 222 6.55 26.06 19.25
C ARG A 222 7.97 25.96 19.84
N ARG A 223 8.31 24.83 20.46
CA ARG A 223 9.64 24.61 21.06
C ARG A 223 10.74 24.44 20.00
N PRO A 224 11.89 25.11 20.13
CA PRO A 224 12.96 25.04 19.14
C PRO A 224 13.65 23.67 19.08
N ASP A 225 13.76 22.97 20.22
CA ASP A 225 14.47 21.71 20.43
C ASP A 225 13.60 20.45 20.23
N THR A 226 12.36 20.62 19.80
CA THR A 226 11.42 19.53 19.58
C THR A 226 11.75 18.70 18.34
N ARG A 227 11.39 17.40 18.35
CA ARG A 227 11.49 16.54 17.16
C ARG A 227 10.29 16.67 16.20
N TYR A 228 9.18 17.24 16.66
CA TYR A 228 7.94 17.30 15.88
C TYR A 228 8.05 18.39 14.80
N GLN A 229 7.66 18.07 13.56
CA GLN A 229 7.81 18.98 12.42
C GLN A 229 6.48 19.53 11.88
N GLY A 230 5.37 18.93 12.27
CA GLY A 230 4.03 19.42 11.95
C GLY A 230 2.95 18.61 12.63
N LEU A 231 1.71 19.09 12.49
CA LEU A 231 0.48 18.48 12.97
C LEU A 231 -0.46 18.31 11.77
N SER A 232 -0.79 17.07 11.43
CA SER A 232 -1.87 16.81 10.47
C SER A 232 -3.18 16.70 11.23
N VAL A 233 -4.20 17.38 10.74
CA VAL A 233 -5.57 17.32 11.25
C VAL A 233 -6.51 16.93 10.10
N PRO A 234 -7.76 16.52 10.39
CA PRO A 234 -8.74 16.30 9.33
C PRO A 234 -8.86 17.53 8.41
N GLY A 235 -8.59 17.35 7.12
CA GLY A 235 -8.70 18.41 6.11
C GLY A 235 -7.56 19.43 6.07
N SER A 236 -6.54 19.39 6.95
CA SER A 236 -5.47 20.39 6.97
C SER A 236 -4.15 19.87 7.56
N ARG A 237 -3.05 20.59 7.31
CA ARG A 237 -1.74 20.30 7.90
C ARG A 237 -1.06 21.60 8.31
N TYR A 238 -0.58 21.62 9.56
CA TYR A 238 0.18 22.73 10.12
C TYR A 238 1.64 22.34 10.21
N ALA A 239 2.51 23.11 9.56
CA ALA A 239 3.96 22.93 9.67
C ALA A 239 4.50 23.71 10.87
N ARG A 240 5.70 23.34 11.34
CA ARG A 240 6.43 24.16 12.34
C ARG A 240 6.55 25.60 11.83
N GLY A 241 6.21 26.57 12.68
CA GLY A 241 6.25 28.00 12.35
C GLY A 241 4.98 28.54 11.66
N MET A 242 4.09 27.68 11.20
CA MET A 242 2.80 28.03 10.57
C MET A 242 1.66 27.53 11.47
N LEU A 243 1.58 28.08 12.69
CA LEU A 243 0.64 27.63 13.73
C LEU A 243 -0.50 28.63 13.98
N GLU A 244 -0.72 29.59 13.08
CA GLU A 244 -1.88 30.49 13.15
C GLU A 244 -3.16 29.65 13.11
N ASN A 245 -4.05 29.85 14.09
CA ASN A 245 -5.33 29.16 14.23
C ASN A 245 -5.27 27.62 14.40
N VAL A 246 -4.13 27.04 14.80
CA VAL A 246 -4.03 25.59 15.09
C VAL A 246 -5.01 25.12 16.18
N GLU A 247 -5.25 25.99 17.16
CA GLU A 247 -6.07 25.72 18.35
C GLU A 247 -7.52 26.20 18.19
N ALA A 248 -7.89 26.78 17.03
CA ALA A 248 -9.22 27.30 16.71
C ALA A 248 -10.08 26.25 15.98
#